data_AF-A0A9N8WGV2-F1
#
_entry.id   AF-A0A9N8WGV2-F1
#
_cell.length_a   1.000
_cell.length_b   1.000
_cell.length_c   1.000
_cell.angle_alpha   90.00
_cell.angle_beta   90.00
_cell.angle_gamma   90.00
#
_symmetry.space_group_name_H-M   'P 1'
#
loop_
_entity.id
_entity.type
_entity.pdbx_description
1 polymer ?
#
loop_
_entity_poly.entity_id
_entity_poly.type
_entity_poly.pdbx_seq_one_letter_code
_entity_poly.pdbx_strand_id
1 'polypeptide(L)'
;MSLQFFSQLSDNLGRLLEYADDFNVIVKVGNHPEFAVFQAHSVILRARSEYFRAALSSNWAKKEGECFVFEKPNISPAVFDVILSAHPS
;
A
#
# COMPACT_ATOMS: atom_id res chain seq x y z
N MET A 1 -6.05 26.30 14.84
CA MET A 1 -5.30 26.32 13.57
C MET A 1 -4.54 25.02 13.31
N SER A 2 -3.72 24.51 14.23
CA SER A 2 -2.99 23.23 14.02
C SER A 2 -3.90 22.00 13.87
N LEU A 3 -4.94 21.87 14.70
CA LEU A 3 -5.86 20.71 14.64
C LEU A 3 -6.60 20.61 13.30
N GLN A 4 -7.08 21.73 12.76
CA GLN A 4 -7.73 21.77 11.44
C GLN A 4 -6.76 21.47 10.30
N PHE A 5 -5.51 21.95 10.41
CA PHE A 5 -4.47 21.61 9.45
C PHE A 5 -4.18 20.10 9.46
N PHE A 6 -4.04 19.49 10.64
CA PHE A 6 -3.78 18.05 10.76
C PHE A 6 -4.97 17.20 10.30
N SER A 7 -6.21 17.60 10.57
CA SER A 7 -7.38 16.89 10.06
C SER A 7 -7.42 16.93 8.53
N GLN A 8 -7.24 18.11 7.94
CA GLN A 8 -7.23 18.26 6.48
C GLN A 8 -6.07 17.49 5.83
N LEU A 9 -4.88 17.51 6.45
CA LEU A 9 -3.74 16.72 5.98
C LEU A 9 -4.03 15.22 6.05
N SER A 10 -4.63 14.75 7.16
CA SER A 10 -5.04 13.35 7.32
C SER A 10 -6.05 12.93 6.25
N ASP A 11 -7.06 13.75 5.97
CA ASP A 11 -8.06 13.48 4.94
C ASP A 11 -7.42 13.39 3.54
N ASN A 12 -6.50 14.32 3.23
CA ASN A 12 -5.77 14.30 1.97
C ASN A 12 -4.91 13.03 1.82
N LEU A 13 -4.21 12.60 2.89
CA LEU A 13 -3.44 11.36 2.88
C LEU A 13 -4.33 10.11 2.81
N GLY A 14 -5.50 10.14 3.44
CA GLY A 14 -6.51 9.08 3.35
C GLY A 14 -7.02 8.91 1.92
N ARG A 15 -7.28 10.01 1.21
CA ARG A 15 -7.65 9.96 -0.21
C ARG A 15 -6.53 9.41 -1.09
N LEU A 16 -5.27 9.75 -0.83
CA LEU A 16 -4.13 9.15 -1.55
C LEU A 16 -4.00 7.65 -1.27
N LEU A 17 -4.39 7.18 -0.09
CA LEU A 17 -4.39 5.76 0.23
C LEU A 17 -5.52 5.01 -0.49
N GLU A 18 -6.69 5.63 -0.63
CA GLU A 18 -7.88 5.05 -1.26
C GLU A 18 -7.79 5.06 -2.80
N TYR A 19 -7.32 6.16 -3.38
CA TYR A 19 -7.21 6.35 -4.82
C TYR A 19 -5.77 6.11 -5.29
N ALA A 20 -5.59 5.13 -6.17
CA ALA A 20 -4.29 4.72 -6.69
C ALA A 20 -3.80 5.59 -7.88
N ASP A 21 -4.20 6.86 -7.98
CA ASP A 21 -3.65 7.77 -9.00
C ASP A 21 -2.13 7.91 -8.83
N ASP A 22 -1.35 7.88 -9.91
CA ASP A 22 0.13 7.89 -9.87
C ASP A 22 0.76 6.78 -8.98
N PHE A 23 0.11 5.62 -8.89
CA PHE A 23 0.69 4.48 -8.17
C PHE A 23 2.07 4.08 -8.71
N ASN A 24 2.93 3.61 -7.82
CA ASN A 24 4.24 3.07 -8.18
C ASN A 24 4.55 1.73 -7.49
N VAL A 25 3.53 1.10 -6.90
CA VAL A 25 3.60 -0.23 -6.31
C VAL A 25 2.39 -1.04 -6.79
N ILE A 26 2.67 -2.26 -7.25
CA ILE A 26 1.69 -3.31 -7.54
C ILE A 26 1.91 -4.43 -6.53
N VAL A 27 0.87 -4.79 -5.77
CA VAL A 27 0.91 -5.93 -4.86
C VAL A 27 0.01 -7.04 -5.40
N LYS A 28 0.60 -8.20 -5.71
CA LYS A 28 -0.13 -9.40 -6.09
C LYS A 28 -0.26 -10.30 -4.87
N VAL A 29 -1.48 -10.60 -4.46
CA VAL A 29 -1.78 -11.30 -3.21
C VAL A 29 -2.58 -12.55 -3.50
N GLY A 30 -2.33 -13.61 -2.73
CA GLY A 30 -3.00 -14.88 -2.86
C GLY A 30 -2.53 -15.70 -4.06
N ASN A 31 -3.16 -16.84 -4.25
CA ASN A 31 -2.90 -17.77 -5.34
C ASN A 31 -4.22 -18.41 -5.77
N HIS A 32 -4.24 -19.06 -6.93
CA HIS A 32 -5.45 -19.69 -7.45
C HIS A 32 -6.13 -20.59 -6.40
N PRO A 33 -7.45 -20.49 -6.20
CA PRO A 33 -8.41 -19.66 -6.93
C PRO A 33 -8.59 -18.22 -6.42
N GLU A 34 -8.07 -17.88 -5.24
CA GLU A 34 -8.30 -16.59 -4.58
C GLU A 34 -7.05 -15.70 -4.65
N PHE A 35 -7.01 -14.82 -5.66
CA PHE A 35 -5.95 -13.84 -5.83
C PHE A 35 -6.52 -12.44 -6.09
N ALA A 36 -5.75 -11.41 -5.75
CA ALA A 36 -6.06 -10.02 -6.03
C ALA A 36 -4.80 -9.22 -6.36
N VAL A 37 -5.01 -8.12 -7.08
CA VAL A 37 -3.96 -7.16 -7.41
C VAL A 37 -4.35 -5.81 -6.82
N PHE A 38 -3.47 -5.25 -6.00
CA PHE A 38 -3.62 -3.95 -5.38
C PHE A 38 -2.62 -2.97 -5.98
N GLN A 39 -3.05 -1.72 -6.15
CA GLN A 39 -2.19 -0.60 -6.54
C GLN A 39 -2.01 0.32 -5.34
N ALA A 40 -0.79 0.82 -5.12
CA ALA A 40 -0.48 1.66 -3.98
C ALA A 40 0.73 2.57 -4.23
N HIS A 41 0.98 3.50 -3.30
CA HIS A 41 2.12 4.39 -3.33
C HIS A 41 3.19 3.97 -2.33
N SER A 42 4.41 3.79 -2.82
CA SER A 42 5.55 3.43 -1.98
C SER A 42 5.81 4.44 -0.86
N VAL A 43 5.60 5.74 -1.10
CA VAL A 43 5.79 6.75 -0.05
C VAL A 43 4.83 6.58 1.12
N ILE A 44 3.55 6.29 0.83
CA ILE A 44 2.53 6.08 1.87
C ILE A 44 2.80 4.79 2.64
N LEU A 45 3.09 3.69 1.94
CA LEU A 45 3.37 2.40 2.58
C LEU A 45 4.62 2.46 3.48
N ARG A 46 5.71 3.08 3.01
CA ARG A 46 6.95 3.22 3.81
C ARG A 46 6.79 4.16 5.00
N ALA A 47 5.90 5.15 4.92
CA ALA A 47 5.60 6.04 6.04
C ALA A 47 4.78 5.33 7.13
N ARG A 48 3.89 4.41 6.76
CA ARG A 48 2.99 3.70 7.68
C ARG A 48 3.57 2.43 8.30
N SER A 49 4.64 1.87 7.72
CA SER A 49 5.14 0.55 8.15
C SER A 49 6.63 0.39 7.92
N GLU A 50 7.34 0.01 8.98
CA GLU A 50 8.74 -0.41 8.92
C GLU A 50 8.98 -1.58 7.97
N TYR A 51 8.02 -2.50 7.90
CA TYR A 51 8.08 -3.63 6.99
C TYR A 51 8.10 -3.16 5.54
N PHE A 52 7.15 -2.30 5.15
CA PHE A 52 7.12 -1.75 3.80
C PHE A 52 8.29 -0.81 3.53
N ARG A 53 8.76 -0.08 4.55
CA ARG A 53 9.98 0.72 4.47
C ARG A 53 11.16 -0.11 4.02
N ALA A 54 11.45 -1.22 4.69
CA ALA A 54 12.49 -2.15 4.30
C ALA A 54 12.22 -2.85 2.97
N ALA A 55 11.00 -3.37 2.76
CA ALA A 55 10.66 -4.16 1.58
C ALA A 55 10.69 -3.36 0.27
N LEU A 56 10.43 -2.05 0.32
CA LEU A 56 10.44 -1.15 -0.84
C LEU A 56 11.73 -0.32 -0.95
N SER A 57 12.60 -0.33 0.07
CA SER A 57 13.95 0.27 0.00
C SER A 57 15.04 -0.73 -0.37
N SER A 58 14.78 -2.02 -0.18
CA SER A 58 15.67 -3.12 -0.56
C SER A 58 15.15 -3.80 -1.82
N ASN A 59 16.00 -4.56 -2.52
CA ASN A 59 15.62 -5.31 -3.73
C ASN A 59 14.69 -6.52 -3.44
N TRP A 60 13.92 -6.50 -2.34
CA TRP A 60 12.95 -7.54 -2.00
C TRP A 60 11.74 -7.52 -2.93
N ALA A 61 11.23 -6.32 -3.25
CA ALA A 61 10.30 -6.13 -4.35
C ALA A 61 11.06 -6.08 -5.67
N LYS A 62 10.55 -6.78 -6.69
CA LYS A 62 11.09 -6.64 -8.06
C LYS A 62 10.69 -5.28 -8.59
N LYS A 63 11.60 -4.57 -9.28
CA LYS A 63 11.21 -3.36 -10.01
C LYS A 63 10.97 -3.74 -11.47
N GLU A 64 9.74 -3.56 -11.94
CA GLU A 64 9.36 -3.73 -13.35
C GLU A 64 9.12 -2.34 -13.94
N GLY A 65 10.10 -1.85 -14.71
CA GLY A 65 10.11 -0.46 -15.16
C GLY A 65 10.21 0.50 -13.97
N GLU A 66 9.23 1.39 -13.84
CA GLU A 66 9.15 2.35 -12.73
C GLU A 66 8.30 1.87 -11.53
N CYS A 67 7.67 0.70 -11.62
CA CYS A 67 6.83 0.14 -10.56
C CYS A 67 7.56 -0.92 -9.73
N PHE A 68 7.35 -0.90 -8.42
CA PHE A 68 7.66 -2.04 -7.55
C PHE A 68 6.56 -3.10 -7.67
N VAL A 69 6.95 -4.36 -7.83
CA VAL A 69 6.07 -5.53 -7.85
C VAL A 69 6.36 -6.37 -6.62
N PHE A 70 5.34 -6.54 -5.79
CA PHE A 70 5.41 -7.25 -4.53
C PHE A 70 4.45 -8.42 -4.53
N GLU A 71 4.98 -9.64 -4.41
CA GLU A 71 4.16 -10.86 -4.50
C GLU A 71 4.03 -11.51 -3.12
N LYS A 72 2.79 -11.78 -2.72
CA LYS A 72 2.41 -12.40 -1.44
C LYS A 72 1.39 -13.51 -1.65
N PRO A 73 1.80 -14.64 -2.25
CA PRO A 73 0.89 -15.75 -2.53
C PRO A 73 0.31 -16.41 -1.27
N ASN A 74 0.94 -16.20 -0.11
CA ASN A 74 0.57 -16.81 1.16
C ASN A 74 -0.36 -15.94 2.03
N ILE A 75 -0.81 -14.79 1.53
CA ILE A 75 -1.74 -13.90 2.24
C ILE A 75 -3.03 -13.90 1.44
N SER A 76 -4.18 -13.96 2.11
CA SER A 76 -5.47 -13.86 1.42
C SER A 76 -5.74 -12.41 0.97
N PRO A 77 -6.41 -12.21 -0.17
CA PRO A 77 -6.81 -10.88 -0.61
C PRO A 77 -7.52 -10.06 0.47
N ALA A 78 -8.47 -10.67 1.20
CA ALA A 78 -9.23 -9.98 2.24
C ALA A 78 -8.34 -9.51 3.42
N VAL A 79 -7.37 -10.33 3.85
CA VAL A 79 -6.43 -9.92 4.90
C VAL A 79 -5.56 -8.77 4.42
N PHE A 80 -5.10 -8.81 3.17
CA PHE A 80 -4.27 -7.74 2.65
C PHE A 80 -5.04 -6.43 2.43
N ASP A 81 -6.32 -6.52 2.06
CA ASP A 81 -7.19 -5.35 1.95
C ASP A 81 -7.30 -4.61 3.28
N VAL A 82 -7.45 -5.33 4.40
CA VAL A 82 -7.43 -4.76 5.77
C VAL A 82 -6.05 -4.17 6.14
N ILE A 83 -4.95 -4.75 5.65
CA ILE A 83 -3.61 -4.18 5.89
C ILE A 83 -3.46 -2.83 5.16
N LEU A 84 -4.01 -2.72 3.95
CA LEU A 84 -3.95 -1.49 3.16
C LEU A 84 -4.92 -0.43 3.69
N SER A 85 -6.18 -0.79 3.87
CA SER A 85 -7.22 0.10 4.37
C SER A 85 -7.03 0.33 5.87
N ALA A 86 -6.57 1.53 6.24
CA ALA A 86 -6.67 1.99 7.63
C ALA A 86 -8.15 2.23 7.95
N HIS A 87 -8.92 1.18 8.17
CA HIS A 87 -10.18 1.30 8.89
C HIS A 87 -9.88 1.11 10.37
N PRO A 88 -9.83 2.18 11.18
CA PRO A 88 -10.10 2.02 12.58
C PRO A 88 -11.59 1.67 12.68
N SER A 89 -11.88 0.43 13.07
CA SER A 89 -13.15 0.10 13.71
C SER A 89 -13.45 1.05 14.86
#